data_AF-A0A7V2Y767-F1
#
_entry.id   AF-A0A7V2Y767-F1
#
_cell.length_a   1.000
_cell.length_b   1.000
_cell.length_c   1.000
_cell.angle_alpha   90.00
_cell.angle_beta   90.00
_cell.angle_gamma   90.00
#
_symmetry.space_group_name_H-M   'P 1'
#
loop_
_entity.id
_entity.type
_entity.pdbx_description
1 polymer ?
#
loop_
_entity_poly.entity_id
_entity_poly.type
_entity_poly.pdbx_seq_one_letter_code
_entity_poly.pdbx_strand_id
1 'polypeptide(L)'
;MIEERPRQQAPVERIDADAVCEQCGMVNPEDTLLCKTCGNNLRDQRLRRVRVETLSDEGPAEGLRLTFLTKVLSVAGALIIILVAINFARIEQAMTRASLGDTGDPNLFWEGANAAPFAQLARELESNPVTPQEAEFAIGRPTMDDVVDGRYVLVDRDTDDQIGQAIVRFENETYYFVAQLAKGLAEIRGYGYVEGSARIASRDKSAVQMGGQRYLASGFAQRIPDGAFECFGLSRAGNDSYAVLAYRIKSGGQEEQPVALDQNP
;
A
#
# COMPACT_ATOMS: atom_id res chain seq x y z
N MET A 1 -50.52 -17.02 -66.28
CA MET A 1 -50.93 -17.92 -65.19
C MET A 1 -50.00 -19.10 -65.20
N ILE A 2 -49.02 -19.12 -64.28
CA ILE A 2 -48.09 -20.23 -64.11
C ILE A 2 -48.50 -20.89 -62.80
N GLU A 3 -48.93 -22.14 -62.89
CA GLU A 3 -49.45 -22.95 -61.80
C GLU A 3 -48.26 -23.64 -61.11
N GLU A 4 -47.87 -23.12 -59.93
CA GLU A 4 -46.79 -23.70 -59.13
C GLU A 4 -47.29 -24.98 -58.44
N ARG A 5 -46.74 -26.14 -58.86
CA ARG A 5 -46.93 -27.41 -58.15
C ARG A 5 -46.17 -27.39 -56.81
N PRO A 6 -46.80 -27.77 -55.69
CA PRO A 6 -46.09 -27.94 -54.43
C PRO A 6 -45.11 -29.12 -54.52
N ARG A 7 -43.84 -28.86 -54.18
CA ARG A 7 -42.82 -29.90 -54.01
C ARG A 7 -43.21 -30.78 -52.82
N GLN A 8 -43.66 -32.00 -53.10
CA GLN A 8 -43.75 -33.06 -52.10
C GLN A 8 -42.34 -33.38 -51.61
N GLN A 9 -42.04 -33.00 -50.37
CA GLN A 9 -40.83 -33.43 -49.68
C GLN A 9 -41.01 -34.91 -49.32
N ALA A 10 -40.04 -35.74 -49.72
CA ALA A 10 -40.00 -37.14 -49.34
C ALA A 10 -39.97 -37.28 -47.80
N PRO A 11 -40.59 -38.33 -47.23
CA PRO A 11 -40.57 -38.56 -45.80
C PRO A 11 -39.13 -38.83 -45.37
N VAL A 12 -38.56 -37.93 -44.57
CA VAL A 12 -37.30 -38.16 -43.88
C VAL A 12 -37.57 -39.29 -42.89
N GLU A 13 -37.07 -40.49 -43.19
CA GLU A 13 -36.95 -41.58 -42.22
C GLU A 13 -36.20 -41.01 -41.01
N ARG A 14 -36.94 -40.76 -39.93
CA ARG A 14 -36.35 -40.46 -38.64
C ARG A 14 -35.71 -41.76 -38.17
N ILE A 15 -34.39 -41.75 -38.12
CA ILE A 15 -33.63 -42.84 -37.52
C ILE A 15 -33.94 -42.77 -36.03
N ASP A 16 -34.86 -43.61 -35.57
CA ASP A 16 -35.27 -43.77 -34.17
C ASP A 16 -34.09 -44.35 -33.35
N ALA A 17 -33.09 -43.52 -33.08
CA ALA A 17 -31.92 -43.90 -32.30
C ALA A 17 -32.04 -43.41 -30.86
N ASP A 18 -32.05 -44.36 -29.91
CA ASP A 18 -32.12 -44.07 -28.48
C ASP A 18 -31.00 -43.13 -28.00
N ALA A 19 -31.32 -42.23 -27.06
CA ALA A 19 -30.39 -41.25 -26.52
C ALA A 19 -29.59 -41.81 -25.34
N VAL A 20 -28.31 -42.12 -25.57
CA VAL A 20 -27.40 -42.58 -24.51
C VAL A 20 -26.81 -41.38 -23.76
N CYS A 21 -27.05 -41.33 -22.44
CA CYS A 21 -26.49 -40.31 -21.56
C CYS A 21 -24.96 -40.47 -21.43
N GLU A 22 -24.19 -39.42 -21.70
CA GLU A 22 -22.73 -39.48 -21.61
C GLU A 22 -22.20 -39.58 -20.18
N GLN A 23 -22.99 -39.13 -19.20
CA GLN A 23 -22.56 -39.09 -17.80
C GLN A 23 -22.74 -40.42 -17.08
N CYS A 24 -23.81 -41.17 -17.39
CA CYS A 24 -24.12 -42.43 -16.70
C CYS A 24 -24.33 -43.65 -17.61
N GLY A 25 -24.27 -43.47 -18.93
CA GLY A 25 -24.44 -44.56 -19.90
C GLY A 25 -25.87 -45.07 -20.07
N MET A 26 -26.85 -44.52 -19.35
CA MET A 26 -28.25 -44.96 -19.47
C MET A 26 -28.83 -44.61 -20.84
N VAL A 27 -29.55 -45.57 -21.44
CA VAL A 27 -30.31 -45.41 -22.67
C VAL A 27 -31.67 -44.78 -22.36
N ASN A 28 -31.99 -43.65 -22.99
CA ASN A 28 -33.24 -42.91 -22.78
C ASN A 28 -34.03 -42.82 -24.10
N PRO A 29 -35.37 -42.81 -24.04
CA PRO A 29 -36.21 -42.54 -25.22
C PRO A 29 -35.89 -41.19 -25.85
N GLU A 30 -36.06 -41.07 -27.17
CA GLU A 30 -35.59 -39.93 -27.98
C GLU A 30 -36.09 -38.54 -27.55
N ASP A 31 -37.31 -38.46 -27.01
CA ASP A 31 -37.97 -37.23 -26.56
C ASP A 31 -37.59 -36.83 -25.12
N THR A 32 -36.74 -37.62 -24.47
CA THR A 32 -36.34 -37.37 -23.08
C THR A 32 -35.35 -36.20 -23.03
N LEU A 33 -35.76 -35.08 -22.41
CA LEU A 33 -34.89 -33.91 -22.23
C LEU A 33 -33.82 -34.11 -21.13
N LEU A 34 -34.15 -34.88 -20.09
CA LEU A 34 -33.32 -35.10 -18.91
C LEU A 34 -33.14 -36.60 -18.67
N CYS A 35 -31.91 -37.06 -18.47
CA CYS A 35 -31.64 -38.45 -18.15
C CYS A 35 -32.40 -38.88 -16.89
N LYS A 36 -33.20 -39.95 -17.00
CA LYS A 36 -34.04 -40.44 -15.89
C LYS A 36 -33.24 -40.91 -14.67
N THR A 37 -31.95 -41.23 -14.86
CA THR A 37 -31.08 -41.77 -13.81
C THR A 37 -30.24 -40.69 -13.11
N CYS A 38 -29.63 -39.77 -13.86
CA CYS A 38 -28.68 -38.80 -13.29
C CYS A 38 -29.08 -37.33 -13.47
N GLY A 39 -30.20 -37.05 -14.15
CA GLY A 39 -30.67 -35.68 -14.40
C GLY A 39 -29.88 -34.89 -15.44
N ASN A 40 -28.91 -35.50 -16.13
CA ASN A 40 -28.14 -34.82 -17.17
C ASN A 40 -29.04 -34.35 -18.34
N ASN A 41 -28.77 -33.16 -18.88
CA ASN A 41 -29.54 -32.59 -19.98
C ASN A 41 -29.08 -33.15 -21.33
N LEU A 42 -29.90 -34.03 -21.90
CA LEU A 42 -29.60 -34.74 -23.15
C LEU A 42 -29.71 -33.82 -24.37
N ARG A 43 -30.46 -32.72 -24.27
CA ARG A 43 -30.58 -31.71 -25.34
C ARG A 43 -29.26 -30.96 -25.53
N ASP A 44 -28.64 -30.55 -24.42
CA ASP A 44 -27.35 -29.87 -24.45
C ASP A 44 -26.22 -30.80 -24.89
N GLN A 45 -26.29 -32.07 -24.48
CA GLN A 45 -25.36 -33.10 -24.93
C GLN A 45 -25.40 -33.28 -26.46
N ARG A 46 -26.59 -33.34 -27.07
CA ARG A 46 -26.75 -33.40 -28.53
C ARG A 46 -26.17 -32.17 -29.22
N LEU A 47 -26.45 -30.97 -28.70
CA LEU A 47 -25.90 -29.72 -29.24
C LEU A 47 -24.37 -29.69 -29.18
N ARG A 48 -23.76 -30.24 -28.13
CA ARG A 48 -22.29 -30.34 -28.03
C ARG A 48 -21.71 -31.30 -29.06
N ARG A 49 -22.34 -32.47 -29.29
CA ARG A 49 -21.86 -33.43 -30.31
C ARG A 49 -21.88 -32.81 -31.71
N VAL A 50 -22.98 -32.15 -32.07
CA VAL A 50 -23.08 -31.44 -33.35
C VAL A 50 -22.01 -30.35 -33.47
N ARG A 51 -21.74 -29.59 -32.40
CA ARG A 51 -20.69 -28.55 -32.41
C ARG A 51 -19.28 -29.14 -32.55
N VAL A 52 -18.99 -30.26 -31.91
CA VAL A 52 -17.69 -30.94 -32.00
C VAL A 52 -17.47 -31.54 -33.39
N GLU A 53 -18.51 -32.11 -33.99
CA GLU A 53 -18.46 -32.61 -35.38
C GLU A 53 -18.25 -31.47 -36.38
N THR A 54 -18.94 -30.33 -36.19
CA THR A 54 -18.77 -29.15 -37.06
C THR A 54 -17.37 -28.55 -36.98
N LEU A 55 -16.67 -28.67 -35.84
CA LEU A 55 -15.30 -28.18 -35.66
C LEU A 55 -14.21 -29.17 -36.11
N SER A 56 -14.57 -30.41 -36.41
CA SER A 56 -13.61 -31.46 -36.79
C SER A 56 -13.49 -31.67 -38.30
N ASP A 57 -14.34 -31.01 -39.10
CA ASP A 57 -14.37 -31.13 -40.58
C ASP A 57 -13.73 -29.92 -41.30
N GLU A 58 -13.16 -28.97 -40.55
CA GLU A 58 -12.31 -27.92 -41.12
C GLU A 58 -10.87 -28.46 -41.29
N GLY A 59 -10.56 -28.89 -42.50
CA GLY A 59 -9.24 -29.40 -42.90
C GLY A 59 -8.08 -28.42 -42.67
N PRO A 60 -6.83 -28.91 -42.73
CA PRO A 60 -5.64 -28.15 -42.35
C PRO A 60 -5.25 -27.17 -43.46
N ALA A 61 -5.79 -25.96 -43.43
CA ALA A 61 -5.26 -24.84 -44.17
C ALA A 61 -5.30 -23.58 -43.28
N GLU A 62 -4.16 -22.90 -43.16
CA GLU A 62 -3.93 -21.64 -42.42
C GLU A 62 -3.40 -21.70 -40.96
N GLY A 63 -2.83 -22.82 -40.51
CA GLY A 63 -2.26 -22.97 -39.15
C GLY A 63 -0.91 -22.30 -38.85
N LEU A 64 -0.23 -21.68 -39.83
CA LEU A 64 1.16 -21.20 -39.66
C LEU A 64 1.30 -19.76 -39.13
N ARG A 65 0.32 -18.88 -39.36
CA ARG A 65 0.41 -17.48 -38.90
C ARG A 65 -0.06 -17.30 -37.46
N LEU A 66 -1.06 -18.07 -37.04
CA LEU A 66 -1.58 -18.00 -35.68
C LEU A 66 -0.61 -18.62 -34.67
N THR A 67 0.00 -19.77 -34.97
CA THR A 67 0.95 -20.43 -34.05
C THR A 67 2.23 -19.63 -33.79
N PHE A 68 2.71 -18.86 -34.78
CA PHE A 68 3.83 -17.95 -34.57
C PHE A 68 3.45 -16.77 -33.67
N LEU A 69 2.28 -16.17 -33.90
CA LEU A 69 1.79 -15.06 -33.09
C LEU A 69 1.63 -15.48 -31.61
N THR A 70 1.08 -16.67 -31.34
CA THR A 70 0.90 -17.15 -29.96
C THR A 70 2.25 -17.30 -29.25
N LYS A 71 3.26 -17.86 -29.92
CA LYS A 71 4.61 -18.03 -29.34
C LYS A 71 5.28 -16.69 -29.04
N VAL A 72 5.17 -15.72 -29.96
CA VAL A 72 5.71 -14.37 -29.74
C VAL A 72 4.99 -13.69 -28.58
N LEU A 73 3.67 -13.82 -28.48
CA LEU A 73 2.89 -13.24 -27.39
C LEU A 73 3.25 -13.84 -26.03
N SER A 74 3.49 -15.16 -25.96
CA SER A 74 3.92 -15.83 -24.73
C SER A 74 5.29 -15.34 -24.26
N VAL A 75 6.25 -15.20 -25.18
CA VAL A 75 7.60 -14.68 -24.86
C VAL A 75 7.53 -13.21 -24.45
N ALA A 76 6.74 -12.39 -25.17
CA ALA A 76 6.53 -10.99 -24.81
C ALA A 76 5.88 -10.85 -23.42
N GLY A 77 4.88 -11.67 -23.10
CA GLY A 77 4.25 -11.70 -21.78
C GLY A 77 5.23 -12.07 -20.67
N ALA A 78 6.05 -13.10 -20.87
CA ALA A 78 7.08 -13.48 -19.91
C ALA A 78 8.13 -12.37 -19.71
N LEU A 79 8.57 -11.72 -20.79
CA LEU A 79 9.50 -10.58 -20.72
C LEU A 79 8.89 -9.38 -20.00
N ILE A 80 7.61 -9.07 -20.22
CA ILE A 80 6.91 -8.00 -19.50
C ILE A 80 6.85 -8.32 -18.00
N ILE A 81 6.53 -9.55 -17.62
CA ILE A 81 6.50 -9.96 -16.20
C ILE A 81 7.89 -9.81 -15.57
N ILE A 82 8.94 -10.27 -16.24
CA ILE A 82 10.33 -10.12 -15.77
C ILE A 82 10.72 -8.64 -15.65
N LEU A 83 10.37 -7.83 -16.65
CA LEU A 83 10.65 -6.40 -16.66
C LEU A 83 9.95 -5.69 -15.50
N VAL A 84 8.68 -6.03 -15.23
CA VAL A 84 7.94 -5.52 -14.07
C VAL A 84 8.56 -6.00 -12.76
N ALA A 85 8.96 -7.26 -12.65
CA ALA A 85 9.61 -7.80 -11.45
C ALA A 85 10.94 -7.09 -11.14
N ILE A 86 11.77 -6.83 -12.16
CA ILE A 86 13.05 -6.10 -12.01
C ILE A 86 12.80 -4.63 -11.64
N ASN A 87 11.73 -4.02 -12.17
CA ASN A 87 11.41 -2.62 -11.93
C ASN A 87 10.39 -2.40 -10.80
N PHE A 88 10.03 -3.45 -10.05
CA PHE A 88 8.96 -3.39 -9.06
C PHE A 88 9.21 -2.29 -8.02
N ALA A 89 10.43 -2.19 -7.50
CA ALA A 89 10.83 -1.13 -6.57
C ALA A 89 10.67 0.28 -7.14
N ARG A 90 10.93 0.49 -8.44
CA ARG A 90 10.75 1.79 -9.11
C ARG A 90 9.29 2.12 -9.35
N ILE A 91 8.47 1.12 -9.70
CA ILE A 91 7.03 1.29 -9.94
C ILE A 91 6.30 1.59 -8.63
N GLU A 92 6.68 0.94 -7.52
CA GLU A 92 6.13 1.22 -6.20
C GLU A 92 6.44 2.67 -5.78
N GLN A 93 7.69 3.13 -5.94
CA GLN A 93 8.06 4.53 -5.71
C GLN A 93 7.31 5.49 -6.65
N ALA A 94 7.12 5.14 -7.92
CA ALA A 94 6.42 5.98 -8.89
C ALA A 94 4.91 6.07 -8.61
N MET A 95 4.26 4.98 -8.22
CA MET A 95 2.84 4.98 -7.80
C MET A 95 2.64 5.71 -6.48
N THR A 96 3.60 5.60 -5.55
CA THR A 96 3.62 6.39 -4.33
C THR A 96 3.70 7.88 -4.68
N ARG A 97 4.55 8.26 -5.66
CA ARG A 97 4.64 9.65 -6.15
C ARG A 97 3.42 10.14 -6.91
N ALA A 98 2.77 9.31 -7.72
CA ALA A 98 1.57 9.69 -8.45
C ALA A 98 0.34 9.80 -7.54
N SER A 99 0.37 9.13 -6.37
CA SER A 99 -0.65 9.26 -5.33
C SER A 99 -0.43 10.47 -4.42
N LEU A 100 0.79 11.02 -4.39
CA LEU A 100 1.03 12.40 -3.92
C LEU A 100 0.42 13.30 -5.01
N GLY A 101 -0.86 13.67 -4.86
CA GLY A 101 -1.50 14.63 -5.75
C GLY A 101 -0.75 15.97 -5.81
N ASP A 102 -1.36 16.98 -6.38
CA ASP A 102 -0.84 18.36 -6.33
C ASP A 102 -0.95 18.88 -4.87
N THR A 103 -0.04 18.41 -4.01
CA THR A 103 -0.22 18.31 -2.56
C THR A 103 0.35 19.50 -1.80
N GLY A 104 -0.10 20.68 -2.21
CA GLY A 104 0.04 21.91 -1.44
C GLY A 104 1.37 22.65 -1.61
N ASP A 105 1.36 23.92 -1.22
CA ASP A 105 2.55 24.76 -1.20
C ASP A 105 3.33 24.50 0.10
N PRO A 106 4.62 24.08 0.05
CA PRO A 106 5.41 23.85 1.26
C PRO A 106 5.59 25.12 2.11
N ASN A 107 5.38 26.32 1.56
CA ASN A 107 5.40 27.56 2.32
C ASN A 107 4.27 27.64 3.36
N LEU A 108 3.19 26.87 3.23
CA LEU A 108 2.06 26.89 4.17
C LEU A 108 2.45 26.54 5.62
N PHE A 109 3.53 25.77 5.81
CA PHE A 109 4.01 25.37 7.15
C PHE A 109 4.87 26.45 7.86
N TRP A 110 5.31 27.48 7.13
CA TRP A 110 6.12 28.58 7.67
C TRP A 110 5.42 29.93 7.57
N GLU A 111 4.61 30.15 6.53
CA GLU A 111 3.99 31.44 6.21
C GLU A 111 2.46 31.34 6.05
N GLY A 112 1.89 30.13 6.05
CA GLY A 112 0.45 29.93 5.92
C GLY A 112 -0.35 30.20 7.19
N ALA A 113 -1.68 30.11 7.07
CA ALA A 113 -2.60 30.31 8.20
C ALA A 113 -2.33 29.36 9.39
N ASN A 114 -1.79 28.17 9.11
CA ASN A 114 -1.46 27.17 10.13
C ASN A 114 0.02 27.22 10.56
N ALA A 115 0.78 28.27 10.20
CA ALA A 115 2.20 28.36 10.53
C ALA A 115 2.47 28.64 12.02
N ALA A 116 1.52 29.29 12.70
CA ALA A 116 1.71 29.75 14.08
C ALA A 116 1.99 28.60 15.08
N PRO A 117 1.21 27.49 15.09
CA PRO A 117 1.54 26.32 15.91
C PRO A 117 2.96 25.78 15.68
N PHE A 118 3.39 25.66 14.42
CA PHE A 118 4.74 25.18 14.11
C PHE A 118 5.83 26.15 14.57
N ALA A 119 5.62 27.45 14.40
CA ALA A 119 6.55 28.47 14.88
C ALA A 119 6.65 28.49 16.41
N GLN A 120 5.57 28.18 17.12
CA GLN A 120 5.60 28.01 18.57
C GLN A 120 6.42 26.77 18.97
N LEU A 121 6.13 25.61 18.36
CA LEU A 121 6.86 24.37 18.62
C LEU A 121 8.35 24.50 18.30
N ALA A 122 8.70 25.12 17.17
CA ALA A 122 10.10 25.36 16.80
C ALA A 122 10.85 26.20 17.84
N ARG A 123 10.23 27.31 18.31
CA ARG A 123 10.82 28.16 19.36
C ARG A 123 10.96 27.42 20.68
N GLU A 124 9.97 26.59 21.04
CA GLU A 124 10.00 25.81 22.27
C GLU A 124 11.12 24.75 22.25
N LEU A 125 11.32 24.10 21.10
CA LEU A 125 12.40 23.14 20.89
C LEU A 125 13.77 23.82 20.89
N GLU A 126 13.87 25.02 20.30
CA GLU A 126 15.09 25.83 20.32
C GLU A 126 15.43 26.36 21.72
N SER A 127 14.43 26.76 22.51
CA SER A 127 14.64 27.23 23.88
C SER A 127 14.92 26.09 24.87
N ASN A 128 14.52 24.87 24.53
CA ASN A 128 14.71 23.68 25.36
C ASN A 128 15.32 22.54 24.51
N PRO A 129 16.56 22.69 24.03
CA PRO A 129 17.19 21.67 23.22
C PRO A 129 17.36 20.39 24.05
N VAL A 130 17.32 19.25 23.38
CA VAL A 130 17.61 17.95 23.99
C VAL A 130 19.10 17.90 24.32
N THR A 131 19.40 17.78 25.61
CA THR A 131 20.78 17.64 26.09
C THR A 131 21.33 16.23 25.83
N PRO A 132 22.66 16.05 25.73
CA PRO A 132 23.25 14.73 25.57
C PRO A 132 22.86 13.74 26.69
N GLN A 133 22.72 14.22 27.93
CA GLN A 133 22.31 13.40 29.06
C GLN A 133 20.84 12.95 28.95
N GLU A 134 19.93 13.84 28.54
CA GLU A 134 18.54 13.48 28.28
C GLU A 134 18.43 12.46 27.14
N ALA A 135 19.22 12.63 26.07
CA ALA A 135 19.28 11.70 24.95
C ALA A 135 19.74 10.30 25.40
N GLU A 136 20.88 10.20 26.11
CA GLU A 136 21.40 8.94 26.64
C GLU A 136 20.38 8.25 27.55
N PHE A 137 19.71 9.02 28.42
CA PHE A 137 18.67 8.49 29.30
C PHE A 137 17.45 7.98 28.51
N ALA A 138 16.96 8.73 27.53
CA ALA A 138 15.81 8.33 26.72
C ALA A 138 16.08 7.10 25.84
N ILE A 139 17.31 6.98 25.33
CA ILE A 139 17.76 5.80 24.56
C ILE A 139 17.89 4.58 25.49
N GLY A 140 18.53 4.74 26.66
CA GLY A 140 18.73 3.64 27.61
C GLY A 140 17.46 3.20 28.36
N ARG A 141 16.45 4.08 28.45
CA ARG A 141 15.16 3.82 29.13
C ARG A 141 13.99 4.42 28.33
N PRO A 142 13.64 3.83 27.18
CA PRO A 142 12.54 4.34 26.38
C PRO A 142 11.21 4.27 27.16
N THR A 143 10.29 5.20 26.87
CA THR A 143 9.01 5.25 27.58
C THR A 143 7.94 4.42 26.87
N MET A 144 7.29 3.54 27.62
CA MET A 144 6.27 2.59 27.12
C MET A 144 4.82 3.06 27.29
N ASP A 145 4.57 4.31 27.71
CA ASP A 145 3.20 4.82 27.83
C ASP A 145 2.64 5.25 26.47
N ASP A 146 1.30 5.39 26.40
CA ASP A 146 0.58 5.75 25.17
C ASP A 146 0.70 7.24 24.82
N VAL A 147 1.38 8.04 25.64
CA VAL A 147 1.53 9.47 25.38
C VAL A 147 2.52 9.67 24.23
N VAL A 148 2.19 10.54 23.29
CA VAL A 148 3.06 10.90 22.15
C VAL A 148 3.55 12.35 22.27
N ASP A 149 2.92 13.13 23.15
CA ASP A 149 3.30 14.51 23.35
C ASP A 149 4.63 14.62 24.10
N GLY A 150 5.51 15.49 23.61
CA GLY A 150 6.78 15.76 24.25
C GLY A 150 7.93 16.03 23.29
N ARG A 151 9.12 16.16 23.87
CA ARG A 151 10.38 16.27 23.13
C ARG A 151 10.95 14.89 22.84
N TYR A 152 11.69 14.77 21.76
CA TYR A 152 12.26 13.53 21.25
C TYR A 152 13.71 13.75 20.85
N VAL A 153 14.57 12.78 21.14
CA VAL A 153 15.86 12.64 20.46
C VAL A 153 15.66 11.82 19.19
N LEU A 154 16.28 12.24 18.09
CA LEU A 154 16.28 11.51 16.82
C LEU A 154 17.64 10.86 16.61
N VAL A 155 17.60 9.56 16.34
CA VAL A 155 18.77 8.68 16.23
C VAL A 155 18.76 8.02 14.85
N ASP A 156 19.92 7.92 14.22
CA ASP A 156 20.09 7.16 13.00
C ASP A 156 19.87 5.67 13.30
N ARG A 157 19.05 5.01 12.47
CA ARG A 157 18.69 3.61 12.69
C ARG A 157 19.89 2.65 12.63
N ASP A 158 20.89 2.97 11.82
CA ASP A 158 22.00 2.07 11.50
C ASP A 158 23.23 2.34 12.36
N THR A 159 23.46 3.60 12.79
CA THR A 159 24.67 3.98 13.53
C THR A 159 24.45 4.27 15.02
N ASP A 160 23.20 4.35 15.49
CA ASP A 160 22.83 4.84 16.83
C ASP A 160 23.32 6.28 17.12
N ASP A 161 23.75 7.03 16.09
CA ASP A 161 24.19 8.41 16.26
C ASP A 161 22.99 9.35 16.40
N GLN A 162 23.09 10.32 17.31
CA GLN A 162 22.11 11.40 17.38
C GLN A 162 22.20 12.29 16.14
N ILE A 163 21.12 12.31 15.36
CA ILE A 163 21.01 13.09 14.12
C ILE A 163 20.11 14.32 14.27
N GLY A 164 19.35 14.42 15.36
CA GLY A 164 18.48 15.57 15.59
C GLY A 164 17.65 15.51 16.86
N GLN A 165 16.63 16.36 16.87
CA GLN A 165 15.65 16.47 17.94
C GLN A 165 14.28 16.81 17.35
N ALA A 166 13.21 16.46 18.05
CA ALA A 166 11.86 16.82 17.66
C ALA A 166 10.99 17.19 18.86
N ILE A 167 9.88 17.84 18.59
CA ILE A 167 8.80 18.07 19.54
C ILE A 167 7.46 17.73 18.87
N VAL A 168 6.59 17.08 19.62
CA VAL A 168 5.25 16.67 19.18
C VAL A 168 4.22 17.19 20.18
N ARG A 169 3.08 17.65 19.66
CA ARG A 169 1.93 18.12 20.43
C ARG A 169 0.62 17.63 19.82
N PHE A 170 -0.27 17.12 20.65
CA PHE A 170 -1.59 16.65 20.26
C PHE A 170 -2.65 17.70 20.59
N GLU A 171 -3.26 18.24 19.55
CA GLU A 171 -4.32 19.24 19.66
C GLU A 171 -5.43 18.92 18.65
N ASN A 172 -6.69 18.90 19.10
CA ASN A 172 -7.85 18.66 18.23
C ASN A 172 -7.69 17.41 17.35
N GLU A 173 -7.36 16.27 17.96
CA GLU A 173 -7.17 14.98 17.27
C GLU A 173 -6.02 14.94 16.24
N THR A 174 -5.17 15.96 16.26
CA THR A 174 -4.08 16.14 15.29
C THR A 174 -2.75 16.23 16.03
N TYR A 175 -1.77 15.44 15.57
CA TYR A 175 -0.39 15.55 16.06
C TYR A 175 0.36 16.58 15.24
N TYR A 176 0.70 17.71 15.83
CA TYR A 176 1.60 18.70 15.25
C TYR A 176 3.02 18.38 15.68
N PHE A 177 3.97 18.46 14.75
CA PHE A 177 5.36 18.18 15.04
C PHE A 177 6.31 19.14 14.34
N VAL A 178 7.45 19.36 15.00
CA VAL A 178 8.62 20.02 14.45
C VAL A 178 9.84 19.17 14.76
N ALA A 179 10.69 18.92 13.76
CA ALA A 179 11.98 18.25 13.93
C ALA A 179 13.10 19.13 13.38
N GLN A 180 14.23 19.15 14.09
CA GLN A 180 15.46 19.81 13.67
C GLN A 180 16.55 18.75 13.51
N LEU A 181 17.07 18.61 12.29
CA LEU A 181 18.09 17.64 11.93
C LEU A 181 19.45 18.32 11.71
N ALA A 182 20.52 17.52 11.78
CA ALA A 182 21.88 17.90 11.41
C ALA A 182 22.32 19.24 12.00
N LYS A 183 22.03 19.44 13.30
CA LYS A 183 22.32 20.68 14.06
C LYS A 183 21.67 21.94 13.47
N GLY A 184 20.45 21.82 12.95
CA GLY A 184 19.65 22.93 12.42
C GLY A 184 19.80 23.18 10.92
N LEU A 185 20.51 22.32 10.19
CA LEU A 185 20.63 22.42 8.73
C LEU A 185 19.33 22.05 8.00
N ALA A 186 18.47 21.25 8.63
CA ALA A 186 17.15 20.96 8.13
C ALA A 186 16.09 21.04 9.24
N GLU A 187 14.94 21.61 8.91
CA GLU A 187 13.77 21.68 9.78
C GLU A 187 12.59 21.04 9.09
N ILE A 188 11.93 20.10 9.76
CA ILE A 188 10.72 19.44 9.27
C ILE A 188 9.56 19.94 10.10
N ARG A 189 8.49 20.35 9.42
CA ARG A 189 7.22 20.73 10.04
C ARG A 189 6.11 19.90 9.44
N GLY A 190 5.16 19.50 10.26
CA GLY A 190 4.01 18.78 9.72
C GLY A 190 3.00 18.41 10.78
N TYR A 191 1.92 17.82 10.31
CA TYR A 191 0.90 17.24 11.16
C TYR A 191 0.47 15.87 10.67
N GLY A 192 0.02 15.03 11.60
CA GLY A 192 -0.38 13.65 11.32
C GLY A 192 -1.59 13.22 12.11
N TYR A 193 -2.17 12.10 11.68
CA TYR A 193 -3.34 11.47 12.27
C TYR A 193 -3.04 10.02 12.61
N VAL A 194 -3.73 9.49 13.61
CA VAL A 194 -3.64 8.06 13.94
C VAL A 194 -4.30 7.24 12.83
N GLU A 195 -3.55 6.31 12.27
CA GLU A 195 -4.02 5.28 11.35
C GLU A 195 -3.87 3.90 12.03
N GLY A 196 -4.97 3.27 12.41
CA GLY A 196 -4.93 1.97 13.10
C GLY A 196 -4.54 2.09 14.58
N SER A 197 -3.82 1.09 15.12
CA SER A 197 -3.58 0.99 16.56
C SER A 197 -2.37 1.78 17.10
N ALA A 198 -1.36 2.07 16.27
CA ALA A 198 -0.11 2.66 16.76
C ALA A 198 0.70 3.45 15.71
N ARG A 199 0.08 3.79 14.57
CA ARG A 199 0.77 4.50 13.48
C ARG A 199 0.21 5.91 13.36
N ILE A 200 1.10 6.89 13.26
CA ILE A 200 0.76 8.28 12.98
C ILE A 200 1.22 8.59 11.56
N ALA A 201 0.30 8.91 10.67
CA ALA A 201 0.62 9.18 9.27
C ALA A 201 0.52 10.67 8.95
N SER A 202 1.54 11.20 8.28
CA SER A 202 1.59 12.54 7.71
C SER A 202 1.72 12.43 6.19
N ARG A 203 0.63 12.00 5.54
CA ARG A 203 0.57 11.91 4.08
C ARG A 203 0.32 13.29 3.52
N ASP A 204 1.31 13.86 2.83
CA ASP A 204 1.21 15.18 2.18
C ASP A 204 0.93 16.33 3.15
N LYS A 205 1.27 16.12 4.42
CA LYS A 205 0.96 17.02 5.54
C LYS A 205 2.21 17.43 6.29
N SER A 206 3.35 17.38 5.60
CA SER A 206 4.63 17.84 6.12
C SER A 206 5.46 18.49 5.03
N ALA A 207 6.45 19.25 5.46
CA ALA A 207 7.44 19.86 4.59
C ALA A 207 8.77 19.96 5.33
N VAL A 208 9.85 20.00 4.56
CA VAL A 208 11.22 20.17 5.06
C VAL A 208 11.82 21.44 4.48
N GLN A 209 12.43 22.26 5.32
CA GLN A 209 13.28 23.37 4.92
C GLN A 209 14.75 22.94 5.03
N MET A 210 15.51 23.07 3.94
CA MET A 210 16.93 22.73 3.88
C MET A 210 17.64 23.70 2.92
N GLY A 211 18.74 24.31 3.37
CA GLY A 211 19.47 25.27 2.55
C GLY A 211 18.64 26.48 2.10
N GLY A 212 17.66 26.90 2.92
CA GLY A 212 16.74 28.00 2.61
C GLY A 212 15.64 27.67 1.61
N GLN A 213 15.61 26.46 1.06
CA GLN A 213 14.55 25.97 0.18
C GLN A 213 13.59 25.08 0.96
N ARG A 214 12.30 25.08 0.57
CA ARG A 214 11.26 24.28 1.21
C ARG A 214 10.71 23.25 0.23
N TYR A 215 10.56 22.02 0.72
CA TYR A 215 10.11 20.89 -0.08
C TYR A 215 8.99 20.17 0.64
N LEU A 216 7.98 19.71 -0.10
CA LEU A 216 6.96 18.83 0.47
C LEU A 216 7.59 17.52 0.95
N ALA A 217 7.05 17.01 2.04
CA ALA A 217 7.43 15.75 2.63
C ALA A 217 6.18 14.94 3.03
N SER A 218 6.36 13.63 3.08
CA SER A 218 5.35 12.68 3.52
C SER A 218 6.01 11.59 4.36
N GLY A 219 5.31 11.08 5.36
CA GLY A 219 5.89 10.07 6.23
C GLY A 219 4.92 9.45 7.20
N PHE A 220 5.44 8.60 8.08
CA PHE A 220 4.72 8.06 9.21
C PHE A 220 5.67 7.75 10.36
N ALA A 221 5.13 7.76 11.57
CA ALA A 221 5.78 7.25 12.77
C ALA A 221 5.01 6.02 13.26
N GLN A 222 5.73 4.96 13.61
CA GLN A 222 5.14 3.74 14.17
C GLN A 222 5.84 3.40 15.48
N ARG A 223 5.07 3.20 16.55
CA ARG A 223 5.64 2.75 17.81
C ARG A 223 6.20 1.32 17.66
N ILE A 224 7.43 1.11 18.09
CA ILE A 224 8.07 -0.21 18.14
C ILE A 224 8.03 -0.78 19.57
N PRO A 225 8.20 -2.11 19.76
CA PRO A 225 8.01 -2.75 21.07
C PRO A 225 8.94 -2.30 22.19
N ASP A 226 10.03 -1.62 21.87
CA ASP A 226 10.98 -1.06 22.84
C ASP A 226 10.52 0.29 23.43
N GLY A 227 9.47 0.91 22.87
CA GLY A 227 8.91 2.19 23.29
C GLY A 227 9.29 3.39 22.43
N ALA A 228 10.24 3.23 21.51
CA ALA A 228 10.59 4.27 20.54
C ALA A 228 9.56 4.33 19.40
N PHE A 229 9.68 5.38 18.57
CA PHE A 229 8.98 5.49 17.31
C PHE A 229 9.96 5.30 16.16
N GLU A 230 9.64 4.36 15.28
CA GLU A 230 10.29 4.22 13.99
C GLU A 230 9.61 5.19 13.01
N CYS A 231 10.38 6.17 12.54
CA CYS A 231 9.89 7.25 11.69
C CYS A 231 10.45 7.08 10.28
N PHE A 232 9.55 7.08 9.28
CA PHE A 232 9.92 7.02 7.87
C PHE A 232 9.43 8.26 7.15
N GLY A 233 10.31 8.87 6.34
CA GLY A 233 10.02 10.08 5.58
C GLY A 233 10.50 9.99 4.14
N LEU A 234 9.74 10.63 3.26
CA LEU A 234 10.08 10.91 1.87
C LEU A 234 9.98 12.43 1.68
N SER A 235 10.95 13.03 0.99
CA SER A 235 10.93 14.44 0.65
C SER A 235 11.11 14.62 -0.86
N ARG A 236 10.51 15.66 -1.44
CA ARG A 236 10.79 16.06 -2.83
C ARG A 236 12.18 16.68 -3.02
N ALA A 237 12.92 16.97 -1.94
CA ALA A 237 14.29 17.48 -2.01
C ALA A 237 15.27 16.46 -2.63
N GLY A 238 14.97 15.17 -2.55
CA GLY A 238 15.81 14.08 -3.08
C GLY A 238 14.98 12.84 -3.40
N ASN A 239 15.61 11.82 -3.99
CA ASN A 239 14.94 10.53 -4.21
C ASN A 239 15.05 9.58 -3.00
N ASP A 240 15.70 10.04 -1.93
CA ASP A 240 16.06 9.20 -0.80
C ASP A 240 14.92 9.12 0.21
N SER A 241 14.73 7.91 0.74
CA SER A 241 13.92 7.67 1.92
C SER A 241 14.77 7.82 3.17
N TYR A 242 14.22 8.45 4.19
CA TYR A 242 14.86 8.62 5.49
C TYR A 242 14.17 7.73 6.52
N ALA A 243 14.94 7.05 7.36
CA ALA A 243 14.46 6.26 8.46
C ALA A 243 15.22 6.67 9.73
N VAL A 244 14.49 6.99 10.80
CA VAL A 244 15.07 7.44 12.07
C VAL A 244 14.33 6.81 13.24
N LEU A 245 15.01 6.62 14.36
CA LEU A 245 14.39 6.25 15.63
C LEU A 245 14.17 7.50 16.47
N ALA A 246 12.99 7.63 17.06
CA ALA A 246 12.62 8.75 17.92
C ALA A 246 12.33 8.26 19.35
N TYR A 247 13.19 8.62 20.30
CA TYR A 247 13.04 8.30 21.71
C TYR A 247 12.50 9.51 22.48
N ARG A 248 11.39 9.32 23.19
CA ARG A 248 10.77 10.43 23.92
C ARG A 248 11.57 10.79 25.17
N ILE A 249 11.88 12.08 25.32
CA ILE A 249 12.42 12.64 26.54
C ILE A 249 11.28 12.75 27.55
N LYS A 250 11.40 12.03 28.67
CA LYS A 250 10.48 12.21 29.79
C LYS A 250 10.71 13.61 30.34
N SER A 251 9.76 14.53 30.12
CA SER A 251 9.76 15.84 30.78
C SER A 251 9.92 15.54 32.26
N GLY A 252 11.08 15.88 32.82
CA GLY A 252 11.38 15.59 34.22
C GLY A 252 10.25 16.18 35.05
N GLY A 253 9.36 15.31 35.54
CA GLY A 253 8.86 15.52 36.89
C GLY A 253 10.12 15.71 37.68
N GLN A 254 10.29 16.90 38.26
CA GLN A 254 11.36 17.21 39.20
C GLN A 254 11.68 15.91 39.89
N GLU A 255 12.90 15.38 39.66
CA GLU A 255 13.32 14.16 40.32
C GLU A 255 12.82 14.29 41.74
N GLU A 256 11.95 13.38 42.18
CA GLU A 256 11.72 13.20 43.60
C GLU A 256 13.13 12.96 44.12
N GLN A 257 13.80 14.04 44.52
CA GLN A 257 15.12 14.02 45.11
C GLN A 257 14.95 12.95 46.17
N PRO A 258 15.68 11.83 46.09
CA PRO A 258 15.49 10.73 47.01
C PRO A 258 15.53 11.36 48.38
N VAL A 259 14.37 11.39 49.07
CA VAL A 259 14.20 12.10 50.33
C VAL A 259 15.36 11.64 51.16
N ALA A 260 16.31 12.56 51.41
CA ALA A 260 17.52 12.22 52.12
C ALA A 260 17.05 11.56 53.40
N LEU A 261 17.28 10.25 53.51
CA LEU A 261 16.94 9.48 54.69
C LEU A 261 17.63 10.22 55.83
N ASP A 262 16.82 10.89 56.64
CA ASP A 262 17.24 11.68 57.77
C ASP A 262 17.96 10.72 58.72
N GLN A 263 19.27 10.64 58.58
CA GLN A 263 20.16 9.92 59.49
C GLN A 263 20.29 10.79 60.74
N ASN A 264 19.19 10.92 61.49
CA ASN A 264 19.25 11.41 62.85
C ASN A 264 19.44 10.20 63.79
N PRO A 265 20.52 10.21 64.60
CA PRO A 265 20.92 9.09 65.47
C PRO A 265 20.03 8.88 66.69
#